data_AF-A0A3M1L3C9-F1
#
_entry.id   AF-A0A3M1L3C9-F1
#
_cell.length_a   1.000
_cell.length_b   1.000
_cell.length_c   1.000
_cell.angle_alpha   90.00
_cell.angle_beta   90.00
_cell.angle_gamma   90.00
#
_symmetry.space_group_name_H-M   'P 1'
#
loop_
_entity.id
_entity.type
_entity.pdbx_description
1 polymer ?
#
loop_
_entity_poly.entity_id
_entity_poly.type
_entity_poly.pdbx_seq_one_letter_code
_entity_poly.pdbx_strand_id
1 'polypeptide(L)'
;TLVLLFFGLSQGDWQDFIQQWKTSKFINVMSLDFCLLTLLIPSLIKDDMARRNIDNEVLFLAINLVPLFGSLLYLCLRPPLPASTEINQPLVSNN
;
A
#
# COMPACT_ATOMS: atom_id res chain seq x y z
N THR A 1 13.59 -6.76 2.12
CA THR A 1 12.88 -7.35 0.95
C THR A 1 13.79 -7.62 -0.22
N LEU A 2 14.56 -6.64 -0.73
CA LEU A 2 15.43 -6.82 -1.91
C LEU A 2 16.43 -8.00 -1.81
N VAL A 3 17.03 -8.22 -0.64
CA VAL A 3 17.95 -9.35 -0.41
C VAL A 3 17.23 -10.70 -0.49
N LEU A 4 16.04 -10.81 0.10
CA LEU A 4 15.22 -12.03 0.03
C LEU A 4 14.68 -12.25 -1.39
N LEU A 5 14.35 -11.16 -2.11
CA LEU A 5 13.95 -11.20 -3.51
C LEU A 5 15.10 -11.71 -4.38
N PHE A 6 16.31 -11.18 -4.21
CA PHE A 6 17.50 -11.60 -4.96
C PHE A 6 17.90 -13.05 -4.62
N PHE A 7 17.80 -13.43 -3.34
CA PHE A 7 18.06 -14.80 -2.91
C PHE A 7 17.05 -15.79 -3.51
N GLY A 8 15.76 -15.46 -3.45
CA GLY A 8 14.71 -16.25 -4.10
C GLY A 8 14.87 -16.32 -5.62
N LEU A 9 15.37 -15.25 -6.26
CA LEU A 9 15.62 -15.22 -7.70
C LEU A 9 16.83 -16.07 -8.14
N SER A 10 17.91 -16.03 -7.37
CA SER A 10 19.16 -16.69 -7.71
C SER A 10 19.23 -18.16 -7.28
N GLN A 11 18.63 -18.51 -6.14
CA GLN A 11 18.76 -19.83 -5.51
C GLN A 11 17.41 -20.57 -5.40
N GLY A 12 16.32 -20.00 -5.90
CA GLY A 12 14.99 -20.61 -5.84
C GLY A 12 14.82 -21.73 -6.87
N ASP A 13 14.21 -22.84 -6.45
CA ASP A 13 13.75 -23.88 -7.36
C ASP A 13 12.44 -23.44 -8.01
N TRP A 14 12.59 -22.70 -9.11
CA TRP A 14 11.47 -22.19 -9.89
C TRP A 14 10.61 -23.29 -10.51
N GLN A 15 11.20 -24.45 -10.79
CA GLN A 15 10.50 -25.54 -11.45
C GLN A 15 9.54 -26.24 -10.46
N ASP A 16 10.01 -26.49 -9.24
CA ASP A 16 9.18 -27.00 -8.14
C ASP A 16 8.11 -25.96 -7.73
N PHE A 17 8.46 -24.67 -7.68
CA PHE A 17 7.50 -23.60 -7.41
C PHE A 17 6.35 -23.58 -8.44
N ILE A 18 6.65 -23.64 -9.74
CA ILE A 18 5.60 -23.64 -10.79
C ILE A 18 4.74 -24.91 -10.71
N GLN A 19 5.34 -26.06 -10.41
CA GLN A 19 4.61 -27.32 -10.23
C GLN A 19 3.65 -27.22 -9.05
N GLN A 20 4.16 -26.80 -7.89
CA GLN A 20 3.35 -26.64 -6.69
C GLN A 20 2.31 -25.52 -6.83
N TRP A 21 2.58 -24.47 -7.60
CA TRP A 21 1.62 -23.41 -7.89
C TRP A 21 0.38 -23.91 -8.66
N LYS A 22 0.55 -24.91 -9.54
CA LYS A 22 -0.57 -25.54 -10.28
C LYS A 22 -1.29 -26.61 -9.47
N THR A 23 -0.57 -27.34 -8.62
CA THR A 23 -1.13 -28.48 -7.88
C THR A 23 -1.76 -28.06 -6.55
N SER A 24 -1.20 -27.05 -5.88
CA SER A 24 -1.65 -26.58 -4.58
C SER A 24 -2.41 -25.27 -4.70
N LYS A 25 -3.72 -25.31 -4.43
CA LYS A 25 -4.55 -24.09 -4.35
C LYS A 25 -4.06 -23.13 -3.27
N PHE A 26 -3.41 -23.65 -2.22
CA PHE A 26 -2.88 -22.82 -1.13
C PHE A 26 -1.75 -21.91 -1.59
N ILE A 27 -0.77 -22.47 -2.35
CA ILE A 27 0.34 -21.69 -2.90
C ILE A 27 -0.19 -20.67 -3.91
N ASN A 28 -1.17 -21.07 -4.72
CA ASN A 28 -1.82 -20.18 -5.68
C ASN A 28 -2.52 -19.00 -5.01
N VAL A 29 -3.39 -19.25 -4.03
CA VAL A 29 -4.13 -18.18 -3.33
C VAL A 29 -3.18 -17.29 -2.54
N MET A 30 -2.21 -17.85 -1.81
CA MET A 30 -1.27 -17.05 -1.03
C MET A 30 -0.38 -16.16 -1.91
N SER A 31 0.13 -16.68 -3.03
CA SER A 31 0.93 -15.89 -3.96
C SER A 31 0.10 -14.84 -4.70
N LEU A 32 -1.16 -15.16 -5.02
CA LEU A 32 -2.10 -14.21 -5.61
C LEU A 32 -2.44 -13.09 -4.61
N ASP A 33 -2.78 -13.43 -3.37
CA ASP A 33 -3.05 -12.46 -2.30
C ASP A 33 -1.84 -11.55 -2.08
N PHE A 34 -0.64 -12.10 -2.06
CA PHE A 34 0.59 -11.32 -1.97
C PHE A 34 0.78 -10.38 -3.16
N CYS A 35 0.59 -10.86 -4.39
CA CYS A 35 0.67 -10.03 -5.60
C CYS A 35 -0.38 -8.92 -5.61
N LEU A 36 -1.63 -9.26 -5.29
CA LEU A 36 -2.73 -8.32 -5.23
C LEU A 36 -2.45 -7.25 -4.18
N LEU A 37 -2.06 -7.61 -2.97
CA LEU A 37 -1.76 -6.64 -1.92
C LEU A 37 -0.53 -5.78 -2.24
N THR A 38 0.48 -6.35 -2.92
CA THR A 38 1.68 -5.62 -3.35
C THR A 38 1.38 -4.61 -4.46
N LEU A 39 0.40 -4.84 -5.33
CA LEU A 39 0.04 -3.90 -6.41
C LEU A 39 -1.10 -2.95 -6.02
N LEU A 40 -2.11 -3.46 -5.32
CA LEU A 40 -3.33 -2.75 -4.98
C LEU A 40 -3.08 -1.69 -3.91
N ILE A 41 -2.32 -2.00 -2.86
CA ILE A 41 -2.14 -1.07 -1.74
C ILE A 41 -1.30 0.16 -2.12
N PRO A 42 -0.20 0.06 -2.89
CA PRO A 42 0.52 1.25 -3.34
C PRO A 42 -0.32 2.17 -4.22
N SER A 43 -1.20 1.59 -5.05
CA SER A 43 -2.17 2.36 -5.83
C SER A 43 -3.13 3.13 -4.92
N LEU A 44 -3.63 2.47 -3.87
CA LEU A 44 -4.54 3.06 -2.90
C LEU A 44 -3.88 4.15 -2.04
N ILE A 45 -2.64 3.94 -1.61
CA ILE A 45 -1.87 4.92 -0.82
C ILE A 45 -1.54 6.15 -1.66
N LYS A 46 -1.23 5.98 -2.95
CA LYS A 46 -1.00 7.11 -3.85
C LYS A 46 -2.23 8.01 -3.95
N ASP A 47 -3.43 7.42 -4.12
CA ASP A 47 -4.69 8.18 -4.14
C ASP A 47 -4.98 8.84 -2.79
N ASP A 48 -4.70 8.15 -1.69
CA ASP A 48 -4.87 8.70 -0.33
C ASP A 48 -3.95 9.90 -0.05
N MET A 49 -2.67 9.79 -0.40
CA MET A 49 -1.69 10.87 -0.22
C MET A 49 -2.08 12.10 -1.04
N ALA A 50 -2.58 11.91 -2.27
CA ALA A 50 -3.07 12.99 -3.13
C ALA A 50 -4.25 13.74 -2.48
N ARG A 51 -5.20 13.03 -1.85
CA ARG A 51 -6.31 13.65 -1.12
C ARG A 51 -5.87 14.44 0.12
N ARG A 52 -4.68 14.15 0.66
CA ARG A 52 -4.14 14.77 1.87
C ARG A 52 -3.08 15.84 1.59
N ASN A 53 -2.82 16.16 0.33
CA ASN A 53 -1.74 17.08 -0.09
C ASN A 53 -0.36 16.67 0.47
N ILE A 54 -0.10 15.35 0.59
CA ILE A 54 1.18 14.82 1.04
C ILE A 54 2.03 14.50 -0.20
N ASP A 55 2.85 15.45 -0.63
CA ASP A 55 3.83 15.27 -1.71
C ASP A 55 5.19 14.84 -1.14
N ASN A 56 5.28 13.60 -0.67
CA ASN A 56 6.54 13.03 -0.20
C ASN A 56 6.85 11.70 -0.92
N GLU A 57 7.61 11.80 -2.00
CA GLU A 57 8.02 10.65 -2.83
C GLU A 57 8.92 9.66 -2.04
N VAL A 58 9.74 10.15 -1.12
CA VAL A 58 10.62 9.30 -0.30
C VAL A 58 9.80 8.45 0.67
N LEU A 59 8.78 9.05 1.28
CA LEU A 59 7.84 8.35 2.15
C LEU A 59 7.04 7.31 1.35
N PHE A 60 6.54 7.69 0.17
CA PHE A 60 5.84 6.76 -0.73
C PHE A 60 6.72 5.57 -1.11
N LEU A 61 7.99 5.80 -1.46
CA LEU A 61 8.94 4.74 -1.80
C LEU A 61 9.25 3.84 -0.60
N ALA A 62 9.48 4.41 0.59
CA ALA A 62 9.78 3.66 1.81
C ALA A 62 8.62 2.72 2.22
N ILE A 63 7.38 3.20 2.11
CA ILE A 63 6.15 2.43 2.36
C ILE A 63 6.04 1.27 1.36
N ASN A 64 6.35 1.53 0.10
CA ASN A 64 6.22 0.56 -0.99
C ASN A 64 7.34 -0.50 -0.98
N LEU A 65 8.52 -0.17 -0.43
CA LEU A 65 9.67 -1.08 -0.34
C LEU A 65 9.45 -2.23 0.66
N VAL A 66 8.55 -2.06 1.63
CA VAL A 66 8.16 -3.07 2.62
C VAL A 66 6.71 -3.49 2.34
N PRO A 67 6.49 -4.44 1.39
CA PRO A 67 5.16 -4.92 1.07
C PRO A 67 4.40 -5.34 2.32
N LEU A 68 3.13 -4.94 2.39
CA LEU A 68 2.22 -4.97 3.54
C LEU A 68 2.64 -4.14 4.76
N PHE A 69 3.82 -4.33 5.36
CA PHE A 69 4.13 -3.72 6.66
C PHE A 69 4.34 -2.20 6.58
N GLY A 70 4.98 -1.70 5.51
CA GLY A 70 5.15 -0.26 5.32
C GLY A 70 3.81 0.46 5.16
N SER A 71 2.91 -0.14 4.37
CA SER A 71 1.55 0.35 4.17
C SER A 71 0.70 0.32 5.42
N LEU A 72 0.83 -0.73 6.24
CA LEU A 72 0.11 -0.85 7.51
C LEU A 72 0.55 0.26 8.47
N LEU A 73 1.87 0.47 8.58
CA LEU A 73 2.44 1.51 9.45
C LEU A 73 1.99 2.91 9.01
N TYR A 74 1.97 3.17 7.69
CA TYR A 74 1.45 4.42 7.14
C TYR A 74 -0.02 4.64 7.51
N LEU A 75 -0.89 3.62 7.39
CA LEU A 75 -2.29 3.74 7.77
C LEU A 75 -2.47 4.00 9.27
N CYS A 76 -1.65 3.39 10.12
CA CYS A 76 -1.66 3.65 11.57
C CYS A 76 -1.21 5.07 11.92
N LEU A 77 -0.28 5.64 11.15
CA LEU A 77 0.30 6.97 11.40
C LEU A 77 -0.35 8.08 10.57
N ARG A 78 -1.35 7.75 9.74
CA ARG A 78 -1.99 8.64 8.77
C ARG A 78 -2.56 9.90 9.46
N PRO A 79 -2.04 11.10 9.16
CA PRO A 79 -2.44 12.35 9.82
C PRO A 79 -3.86 12.74 9.40
N PRO A 80 -4.77 13.16 10.29
CA PRO A 80 -6.20 13.37 9.98
C PRO A 80 -6.46 14.31 8.79
N LEU A 81 -7.62 14.15 8.14
CA LEU A 81 -8.01 15.03 7.02
C LEU A 81 -8.08 16.47 7.51
N PRO A 82 -7.60 17.45 6.72
CA PRO A 82 -7.82 18.86 7.05
C PRO A 82 -9.31 19.10 7.18
N ALA A 83 -9.72 19.77 8.27
CA ALA A 83 -11.12 20.10 8.50
C ALA A 83 -11.65 20.83 7.27
N SER A 84 -12.72 20.30 6.67
CA SER A 84 -13.53 21.06 5.72
C SER A 84 -13.89 22.34 6.45
N THR A 85 -13.37 23.48 5.97
CA THR A 85 -13.81 24.78 6.45
C THR A 85 -15.31 24.85 6.18
N GLU A 86 -16.13 24.48 7.16
CA GLU A 86 -17.52 24.88 7.19
C GLU A 86 -17.47 26.40 7.22
N ILE A 87 -17.78 26.99 6.07
CA ILE A 87 -17.97 28.42 5.92
C ILE A 87 -19.11 28.75 6.87
N ASN A 88 -18.76 29.13 8.10
CA ASN A 88 -19.67 29.81 9.00
C ASN A 88 -20.00 31.13 8.31
N GLN A 89 -21.02 31.12 7.45
CA GLN A 89 -21.69 32.33 7.01
C GLN A 89 -22.17 32.99 8.31
N PRO A 90 -21.68 34.20 8.67
CA PRO A 90 -22.27 34.91 9.79
C PRO A 90 -23.73 35.16 9.40
N LEU A 91 -24.65 34.72 10.27
CA LEU A 91 -26.05 35.09 10.15
C LEU A 91 -26.09 36.62 10.21
N VAL A 92 -26.27 37.24 9.04
CA VAL A 92 -26.51 38.67 8.93
C VAL A 92 -27.79 38.96 9.69
N SER A 93 -27.63 39.42 10.93
CA SER A 93 -28.66 40.07 11.73
C SER A 93 -28.99 41.39 11.02
N ASN A 94 -30.04 41.36 10.18
CA ASN A 94 -30.70 42.57 9.72
C ASN A 94 -31.87 42.85 10.66
N ASN A 95 -31.70 43.88 11.50
CA ASN A 95 -32.77 44.62 12.17
C ASN A 95 -33.55 45.47 11.16
#